data_AF-A0A956BKI9-F1
#
_entry.id   AF-A0A956BKI9-F1
#
_cell.length_a   1.000
_cell.length_b   1.000
_cell.length_c   1.000
_cell.angle_alpha   90.00
_cell.angle_beta   90.00
_cell.angle_gamma   90.00
#
_symmetry.space_group_name_H-M   'P 1'
#
loop_
_entity.id
_entity.type
_entity.pdbx_description
1 polymer ?
#
loop_
_entity_poly.entity_id
_entity_poly.type
_entity_poly.pdbx_seq_one_letter_code
_entity_poly.pdbx_strand_id
1 'polypeptide(L)'
;MLLVLSGALAQDARIVLTGNPPTDRKVVGSRSTAKFMEEAETERAAAKVVLDRLKNPPAGKERTAWLVRDGERTQVWPPVKGGPKLTELPDGAIWAFKQAVSGPWNPPRERDMLVRDGEGLHPATLRVEEDGTITVFSANALEVPGPVVPMPKIERDFGVDLVEEAGRTFQPEMLRALDEALHLLTPAERARIEGVQIARLPELDRLYLGSWRPSQTPWTAYVEHELLGRVELSDIVPEEILWFVGPVDAPRSPRVLEVLEALGRAVADADRRKQVAELGERRRAHIARHEELTAWYDAFTEKEKSRAPGLKAERLQLQQALAEQEAEQKALDDLLIELTARNNPMIQSLMKAAGGPVAASPFTSESVSPEEAFASAFALYHVDPDALLWATPAVHAWFTTYLDGQ
;
A
#
# COMPACT_ATOMS: atom_id res chain seq x y z
N MET A 1 -44.68 -7.57 -28.88
CA MET A 1 -44.58 -7.61 -27.40
C MET A 1 -43.44 -6.65 -27.05
N LEU A 2 -43.76 -5.35 -27.09
CA LEU A 2 -42.84 -4.23 -26.86
C LEU A 2 -43.05 -3.80 -25.41
N LEU A 3 -42.03 -3.94 -24.57
CA LEU A 3 -42.03 -3.42 -23.21
C LEU A 3 -41.24 -2.11 -23.22
N VAL A 4 -41.98 -1.06 -22.87
CA VAL A 4 -41.51 0.30 -22.60
C VAL A 4 -40.47 0.24 -21.48
N LEU A 5 -39.22 0.57 -21.80
CA LEU A 5 -38.17 0.93 -20.83
C LEU A 5 -37.55 2.26 -21.26
N SER A 6 -38.35 3.30 -21.22
CA SER A 6 -37.89 4.69 -21.19
C SER A 6 -37.78 5.11 -19.71
N GLY A 7 -36.56 5.31 -19.20
CA GLY A 7 -36.39 6.04 -17.94
C GLY A 7 -35.15 5.64 -17.14
N ALA A 8 -34.01 6.27 -17.44
CA ALA A 8 -33.01 6.74 -16.46
C ALA A 8 -31.78 7.27 -17.21
N LEU A 9 -31.93 8.42 -17.87
CA LEU A 9 -30.81 9.24 -18.32
C LEU A 9 -30.95 10.63 -17.69
N ALA A 10 -29.82 11.16 -17.24
CA ALA A 10 -29.57 12.51 -16.74
C ALA A 10 -30.12 12.88 -15.35
N GLN A 11 -29.26 12.76 -14.32
CA GLN A 11 -29.15 13.80 -13.29
C GLN A 11 -27.68 14.02 -12.92
N ASP A 12 -27.09 15.02 -13.56
CA ASP A 12 -25.96 15.79 -13.03
C ASP A 12 -26.39 16.45 -11.72
N ALA A 13 -25.84 16.00 -10.59
CA ALA A 13 -25.93 16.70 -9.33
C ALA A 13 -24.54 17.23 -8.96
N ARG A 14 -24.19 18.42 -9.50
CA ARG A 14 -23.14 19.27 -8.93
C ARG A 14 -23.66 19.81 -7.59
N ILE A 15 -23.31 19.14 -6.50
CA ILE A 15 -23.48 19.67 -5.15
C ILE A 15 -22.34 20.67 -4.90
N VAL A 16 -22.65 21.96 -5.03
CA VAL A 16 -21.77 23.05 -4.59
C VAL A 16 -22.07 23.30 -3.11
N LEU A 17 -21.18 22.87 -2.22
CA LEU A 17 -21.23 23.23 -0.80
C LEU A 17 -20.21 24.33 -0.52
N THR A 18 -20.66 25.57 -0.55
CA THR A 18 -19.94 26.72 -0.01
C THR A 18 -20.06 26.71 1.51
N GLY A 19 -19.05 26.21 2.21
CA GLY A 19 -18.90 26.33 3.66
C GLY A 19 -17.53 26.89 3.99
N ASN A 20 -17.47 28.06 4.62
CA ASN A 20 -16.21 28.64 5.11
C ASN A 20 -15.58 27.70 6.17
N PRO A 21 -14.28 27.41 6.10
CA PRO A 21 -13.62 26.62 7.14
C PRO A 21 -13.42 27.44 8.43
N PRO A 22 -13.55 26.83 9.61
CA PRO A 22 -13.22 27.49 10.87
C PRO A 22 -11.70 27.67 10.99
N THR A 23 -11.26 28.91 10.89
CA THR A 23 -9.94 29.36 11.33
C THR A 23 -9.91 29.33 12.85
N ASP A 24 -9.18 28.37 13.41
CA ASP A 24 -8.49 28.40 14.72
C ASP A 24 -8.57 27.04 15.41
N ARG A 25 -7.60 26.18 15.10
CA ARG A 25 -7.16 25.15 16.05
C ARG A 25 -5.66 25.20 16.20
N LYS A 26 -5.23 25.44 17.43
CA LYS A 26 -3.84 25.40 17.89
C LYS A 26 -3.25 24.03 17.55
N VAL A 27 -2.17 24.05 16.77
CA VAL A 27 -1.25 22.94 16.59
C VAL A 27 -0.82 22.46 17.99
N VAL A 28 -1.12 21.21 18.31
CA VAL A 28 -0.65 20.56 19.53
C VAL A 28 0.86 20.47 19.43
N GLY A 29 1.55 21.16 20.35
CA GLY A 29 3.00 21.33 20.31
C GLY A 29 3.74 20.00 20.40
N SER A 30 4.69 19.83 19.49
CA SER A 30 5.79 18.86 19.56
C SER A 30 6.36 18.78 20.98
N ARG A 31 6.46 17.58 21.55
CA ARG A 31 7.21 17.37 22.80
C ARG A 31 8.62 17.95 22.65
N SER A 32 9.05 18.75 23.62
CA SER A 32 10.34 19.43 23.55
C SER A 32 11.49 18.44 23.65
N THR A 33 12.56 18.70 22.89
CA THR A 33 13.85 18.00 22.89
C THR A 33 14.46 17.84 24.29
N ALA A 34 14.08 18.72 25.24
CA ALA A 34 14.49 18.66 26.63
C ALA A 34 13.94 17.43 27.39
N LYS A 35 12.75 16.92 27.04
CA LYS A 35 12.17 15.73 27.68
C LYS A 35 12.86 14.44 27.23
N PHE A 36 13.41 14.43 26.02
CA PHE A 36 14.21 13.31 25.49
C PHE A 36 15.60 13.23 26.14
N MET A 37 16.23 14.37 26.46
CA MET A 37 17.54 14.38 27.15
C MET A 37 17.45 13.85 28.59
N GLU A 38 16.30 14.04 29.27
CA GLU A 38 16.01 13.44 30.58
C GLU A 38 15.82 11.91 30.50
N GLU A 39 15.46 11.39 29.32
CA GLU A 39 15.33 9.94 29.07
C GLU A 39 16.71 9.26 28.90
N ALA A 40 17.74 9.94 28.38
CA ALA A 40 19.08 9.35 28.18
C ALA A 40 19.80 8.96 29.51
N GLU A 41 19.68 9.75 30.58
CA GLU A 41 20.17 9.34 31.92
C GLU A 41 19.32 8.19 32.50
N THR A 42 18.05 8.13 32.11
CA THR A 42 17.12 7.04 32.44
C THR A 42 17.47 5.74 31.67
N GLU A 43 18.20 5.83 30.56
CA GLU A 43 18.57 4.69 29.71
C GLU A 43 19.76 3.88 30.24
N ARG A 44 20.73 4.50 30.94
CA ARG A 44 21.76 3.72 31.68
C ARG A 44 21.14 2.89 32.81
N ALA A 45 20.08 3.38 33.44
CA ALA A 45 19.29 2.58 34.38
C ALA A 45 18.50 1.46 33.66
N ALA A 46 18.09 1.68 32.41
CA ALA A 46 17.43 0.67 31.59
C ALA A 46 18.37 -0.48 31.18
N ALA A 47 19.66 -0.21 30.94
CA ALA A 47 20.66 -1.25 30.69
C ALA A 47 20.73 -2.27 31.85
N LYS A 48 20.63 -1.81 33.10
CA LYS A 48 20.56 -2.71 34.26
C LYS A 48 19.29 -3.59 34.24
N VAL A 49 18.14 -3.00 33.90
CA VAL A 49 16.86 -3.74 33.76
C VAL A 49 16.96 -4.81 32.67
N VAL A 50 17.60 -4.49 31.54
CA VAL A 50 17.88 -5.46 30.46
C VAL A 50 18.67 -6.65 30.98
N LEU A 51 19.81 -6.38 31.63
CA LEU A 51 20.67 -7.44 32.18
C LEU A 51 19.95 -8.31 33.20
N ASP A 52 19.18 -7.71 34.10
CA ASP A 52 18.47 -8.45 35.15
C ASP A 52 17.38 -9.37 34.57
N ARG A 53 16.75 -8.99 33.45
CA ARG A 53 15.79 -9.83 32.73
C ARG A 53 16.45 -10.90 31.85
N LEU A 54 17.58 -10.60 31.22
CA LEU A 54 18.38 -11.60 30.49
C LEU A 54 18.93 -12.69 31.43
N LYS A 55 19.27 -12.32 32.67
CA LYS A 55 19.72 -13.24 33.75
C LYS A 55 18.63 -14.15 34.28
N ASN A 56 17.40 -13.65 34.33
CA ASN A 56 16.26 -14.37 34.87
C ASN A 56 15.21 -14.59 33.78
N PRO A 57 15.54 -15.33 32.71
CA PRO A 57 14.60 -15.59 31.64
C PRO A 57 13.47 -16.41 32.22
N PRO A 58 12.22 -16.02 31.97
CA PRO A 58 11.14 -16.67 32.65
C PRO A 58 10.85 -18.04 32.01
N ALA A 59 10.81 -19.09 32.84
CA ALA A 59 10.73 -20.53 32.54
C ALA A 59 11.77 -21.12 31.55
N GLY A 60 12.98 -21.40 32.04
CA GLY A 60 13.81 -22.55 31.60
C GLY A 60 14.57 -22.44 30.27
N LYS A 61 14.50 -21.32 29.55
CA LYS A 61 15.30 -21.10 28.34
C LYS A 61 16.44 -20.12 28.64
N GLU A 62 17.69 -20.54 28.44
CA GLU A 62 18.81 -19.60 28.39
C GLU A 62 18.62 -18.67 27.18
N ARG A 63 18.66 -17.35 27.39
CA ARG A 63 18.66 -16.40 26.28
C ARG A 63 20.09 -16.09 25.89
N THR A 64 20.34 -16.01 24.59
CA THR A 64 21.57 -15.44 24.04
C THR A 64 21.23 -14.09 23.41
N ALA A 65 22.05 -13.07 23.64
CA ALA A 65 21.87 -11.75 23.05
C ALA A 65 23.10 -11.40 22.19
N TRP A 66 22.85 -10.97 20.96
CA TRP A 66 23.87 -10.60 19.98
C TRP A 66 23.65 -9.18 19.50
N LEU A 67 24.74 -8.42 19.32
CA LEU A 67 24.76 -7.18 18.55
C LEU A 67 25.43 -7.47 17.21
N VAL A 68 24.80 -7.08 16.11
CA VAL A 68 25.38 -7.06 14.77
C VAL A 68 25.52 -5.60 14.34
N ARG A 69 26.74 -5.15 14.12
CA ARG A 69 27.03 -3.78 13.66
C ARG A 69 28.14 -3.84 12.62
N ASP A 70 27.95 -3.15 11.49
CA ASP A 70 28.92 -3.13 10.39
C ASP A 70 29.35 -4.54 9.93
N GLY A 71 28.41 -5.50 9.97
CA GLY A 71 28.64 -6.91 9.65
C GLY A 71 29.34 -7.73 10.75
N GLU A 72 29.81 -7.10 11.83
CA GLU A 72 30.45 -7.77 12.95
C GLU A 72 29.41 -8.23 13.99
N ARG A 73 29.39 -9.54 14.26
CA ARG A 73 28.49 -10.15 15.26
C ARG A 73 29.21 -10.35 16.59
N THR A 74 28.72 -9.68 17.63
CA THR A 74 29.30 -9.69 18.97
C THR A 74 28.31 -10.20 20.02
N GLN A 75 28.76 -11.11 20.88
CA GLN A 75 27.92 -11.64 21.96
C GLN A 75 27.84 -10.64 23.12
N VAL A 76 26.62 -10.21 23.43
CA VAL A 76 26.30 -9.32 24.56
C VAL A 76 25.89 -10.13 25.79
N TRP A 77 25.20 -11.25 25.58
CA TRP A 77 24.74 -12.13 26.66
C TRP A 77 24.76 -13.61 26.27
N PRO A 78 25.17 -14.53 27.17
CA PRO A 78 25.96 -14.26 28.37
C PRO A 78 27.26 -13.50 28.02
N PRO A 79 27.79 -12.67 28.93
CA PRO A 79 28.97 -11.85 28.64
C PRO A 79 30.19 -12.75 28.42
N VAL A 80 30.87 -12.54 27.30
CA VAL A 80 32.11 -13.24 26.97
C VAL A 80 33.33 -12.43 27.42
N LYS A 81 34.44 -13.10 27.78
CA LYS A 81 35.66 -12.42 28.22
C LYS A 81 36.22 -11.55 27.08
N GLY A 82 36.30 -10.24 27.32
CA GLY A 82 36.75 -9.27 26.32
C GLY A 82 35.65 -8.80 25.37
N GLY A 83 34.40 -9.24 25.55
CA GLY A 83 33.24 -8.68 24.85
C GLY A 83 32.83 -7.31 25.41
N PRO A 84 32.02 -6.55 24.64
CA PRO A 84 31.56 -5.24 25.03
C PRO A 84 30.61 -5.33 26.22
N LYS A 85 30.70 -4.38 27.14
CA LYS A 85 29.70 -4.24 28.19
C LYS A 85 28.43 -3.65 27.60
N LEU A 86 27.28 -3.95 28.21
CA LEU A 86 26.00 -3.37 27.78
C LEU A 86 26.02 -1.83 27.80
N THR A 87 26.78 -1.22 28.72
CA THR A 87 26.97 0.25 28.82
C THR A 87 27.91 0.84 27.78
N GLU A 88 28.61 -0.01 27.03
CA GLU A 88 29.52 0.38 25.94
C GLU A 88 28.84 0.20 24.57
N LEU A 89 27.59 -0.30 24.54
CA LEU A 89 26.82 -0.41 23.31
C LEU A 89 26.21 0.96 22.94
N PRO A 90 25.93 1.19 21.65
CA PRO A 90 25.17 2.36 21.22
C PRO A 90 23.80 2.43 21.91
N ASP A 91 23.32 3.63 22.22
CA ASP A 91 22.04 3.85 22.90
C ASP A 91 20.88 3.16 22.14
N GLY A 92 20.92 3.18 20.80
CA GLY A 92 19.99 2.46 19.95
C GLY A 92 19.92 0.96 20.22
N ALA A 93 21.06 0.31 20.42
CA ALA A 93 21.11 -1.10 20.73
C ALA A 93 20.58 -1.41 22.14
N ILE A 94 20.91 -0.55 23.13
CA ILE A 94 20.41 -0.67 24.50
C ILE A 94 18.87 -0.58 24.52
N TRP A 95 18.32 0.38 23.78
CA TRP A 95 16.87 0.55 23.65
C TRP A 95 16.19 -0.65 22.98
N ALA A 96 16.78 -1.17 21.90
CA ALA A 96 16.28 -2.38 21.22
C ALA A 96 16.24 -3.60 22.17
N PHE A 97 17.34 -3.86 22.90
CA PHE A 97 17.38 -4.93 23.89
C PHE A 97 16.35 -4.72 25.01
N LYS A 98 16.15 -3.46 25.44
CA LYS A 98 15.10 -3.12 26.42
C LYS A 98 13.72 -3.51 25.92
N GLN A 99 13.38 -3.24 24.66
CA GLN A 99 12.08 -3.65 24.11
C GLN A 99 11.93 -5.18 24.10
N ALA A 100 12.97 -5.91 23.68
CA ALA A 100 12.97 -7.37 23.61
C ALA A 100 12.70 -8.06 24.95
N VAL A 101 13.20 -7.46 26.05
CA VAL A 101 13.04 -8.01 27.40
C VAL A 101 11.87 -7.38 28.17
N SER A 102 11.41 -6.19 27.79
CA SER A 102 10.38 -5.42 28.50
C SER A 102 8.96 -5.70 28.04
N GLY A 103 8.80 -6.17 26.80
CA GLY A 103 7.49 -6.43 26.20
C GLY A 103 6.69 -7.56 26.86
N PRO A 104 5.40 -7.69 26.51
CA PRO A 104 4.63 -8.89 26.84
C PRO A 104 5.36 -10.15 26.33
N TRP A 105 5.03 -11.30 26.90
CA TRP A 105 5.72 -12.58 26.68
C TRP A 105 5.82 -13.08 25.23
N ASN A 106 5.13 -12.43 24.29
CA ASN A 106 5.35 -12.51 22.86
C ASN A 106 5.82 -11.12 22.35
N PRO A 107 7.12 -10.79 22.43
CA PRO A 107 7.62 -9.67 21.65
C PRO A 107 7.37 -9.95 20.16
N PRO A 108 7.14 -8.90 19.34
CA PRO A 108 7.13 -9.11 17.90
C PRO A 108 8.43 -9.77 17.47
N ARG A 109 8.31 -10.68 16.51
CA ARG A 109 9.39 -11.51 15.98
C ARG A 109 10.53 -10.65 15.41
N GLU A 110 10.15 -9.53 14.83
CA GLU A 110 11.06 -8.49 14.34
C GLU A 110 10.48 -7.11 14.67
N ARG A 111 11.35 -6.13 14.94
CA ARG A 111 10.94 -4.75 15.14
C ARG A 111 12.03 -3.79 14.70
N ASP A 112 11.65 -2.90 13.78
CA ASP A 112 12.49 -1.82 13.30
C ASP A 112 12.21 -0.52 14.06
N MET A 113 13.27 0.21 14.37
CA MET A 113 13.22 1.37 15.24
C MET A 113 14.32 2.37 14.89
N LEU A 114 13.96 3.65 14.90
CA LEU A 114 14.91 4.75 14.86
C LEU A 114 15.11 5.28 16.27
N VAL A 115 16.35 5.21 16.76
CA VAL A 115 16.71 5.70 18.09
C VAL A 115 17.49 6.99 17.96
N ARG A 116 17.02 8.04 18.62
CA ARG A 116 17.71 9.32 18.63
C ARG A 116 18.77 9.32 19.72
N ASP A 117 19.99 9.66 19.37
CA ASP A 117 21.04 9.99 20.32
C ASP A 117 21.59 11.40 20.06
N GLY A 118 22.67 11.77 20.75
CA GLY A 118 23.31 13.08 20.60
C GLY A 118 23.96 13.31 19.22
N GLU A 119 24.14 12.26 18.41
CA GLU A 119 24.80 12.30 17.10
C GLU A 119 23.79 12.22 15.94
N GLY A 120 22.61 11.64 16.15
CA GLY A 120 21.55 11.61 15.14
C GLY A 120 20.42 10.64 15.41
N LEU A 121 19.78 10.15 14.35
CA LEU A 121 18.85 9.03 14.38
C LEU A 121 19.59 7.77 13.93
N HIS A 122 19.58 6.73 14.73
CA HIS A 122 20.26 5.47 14.46
C HIS A 122 19.23 4.37 14.19
N PRO A 123 19.32 3.66 13.05
CA PRO A 123 18.48 2.50 12.81
C PRO A 123 18.95 1.32 13.67
N ALA A 124 17.98 0.63 14.26
CA ALA A 124 18.19 -0.66 14.87
C ALA A 124 17.04 -1.61 14.50
N THR A 125 17.38 -2.86 14.22
CA THR A 125 16.41 -3.94 14.02
C THR A 125 16.58 -4.94 15.14
N LEU A 126 15.51 -5.21 15.86
CA LEU A 126 15.43 -6.27 16.86
C LEU A 126 14.86 -7.53 16.21
N ARG A 127 15.55 -8.67 16.29
CA ARG A 127 15.01 -10.00 15.96
C ARG A 127 15.00 -10.91 17.19
N VAL A 128 13.89 -11.64 17.35
CA VAL A 128 13.71 -12.64 18.41
C VAL A 128 13.37 -13.98 17.77
N GLU A 129 14.29 -14.91 17.87
CA GLU A 129 14.17 -16.27 17.34
C GLU A 129 13.25 -17.15 18.23
N GLU A 130 12.77 -18.28 17.69
CA GLU A 130 11.90 -19.23 18.42
C GLU A 130 12.56 -19.83 19.68
N ASP A 131 13.88 -19.99 19.64
CA ASP A 131 14.68 -20.45 20.77
C ASP A 131 14.85 -19.37 21.86
N GLY A 132 14.43 -18.13 21.58
CA GLY A 132 14.57 -16.97 22.47
C GLY A 132 15.88 -16.21 22.31
N THR A 133 16.69 -16.55 21.30
CA THR A 133 17.87 -15.77 20.92
C THR A 133 17.43 -14.39 20.44
N ILE A 134 18.07 -13.36 21.00
CA ILE A 134 17.83 -11.97 20.65
C ILE A 134 19.02 -11.48 19.82
N THR A 135 18.75 -10.94 18.64
CA THR A 135 19.77 -10.28 17.83
C THR A 135 19.33 -8.84 17.58
N VAL A 136 20.21 -7.89 17.87
CA VAL A 136 20.01 -6.48 17.53
C VAL A 136 20.97 -6.15 16.41
N PHE A 137 20.44 -5.74 15.26
CA PHE A 137 21.22 -5.17 14.17
C PHE A 137 21.21 -3.65 14.35
N SER A 138 22.33 -2.98 14.10
CA SER A 138 22.43 -1.53 14.23
C SER A 138 23.42 -0.98 13.20
N ALA A 139 23.12 0.22 12.68
CA ALA A 139 24.01 0.94 11.77
C ALA A 139 24.32 2.36 12.30
N ASN A 140 25.13 3.08 11.51
CA ASN A 140 25.49 4.47 11.80
C ASN A 140 24.28 5.41 11.68
N ALA A 141 24.46 6.64 12.15
CA ALA A 141 23.42 7.66 12.09
C ALA A 141 22.91 7.84 10.65
N LEU A 142 21.61 8.01 10.49
CA LEU A 142 20.99 8.35 9.23
C LEU A 142 21.61 9.63 8.68
N GLU A 143 22.00 9.57 7.40
CA GLU A 143 22.36 10.77 6.67
C GLU A 143 21.13 11.65 6.46
N VAL A 144 21.37 12.96 6.32
CA VAL A 144 20.30 13.89 5.96
C VAL A 144 19.79 13.49 4.57
N PRO A 145 18.48 13.25 4.41
CA PRO A 145 17.96 12.77 3.15
C PRO A 145 18.24 13.78 2.03
N GLY A 146 18.64 13.24 0.87
CA GLY A 146 19.07 14.01 -0.30
C GLY A 146 18.00 14.93 -0.91
N PRO A 147 18.34 15.68 -1.97
CA PRO A 147 17.42 16.62 -2.59
C PRO A 147 16.15 15.94 -3.12
N VAL A 148 15.02 16.63 -3.00
CA VAL A 148 13.72 16.15 -3.50
C VAL A 148 13.71 16.16 -5.02
N VAL A 149 13.29 15.04 -5.62
CA VAL A 149 13.09 14.93 -7.07
C VAL A 149 11.81 15.69 -7.46
N PRO A 150 11.85 16.59 -8.46
CA PRO A 150 10.68 17.35 -8.87
C PRO A 150 9.67 16.47 -9.62
N MET A 151 8.38 16.76 -9.47
CA MET A 151 7.29 15.96 -10.06
C MET A 151 7.44 15.66 -11.56
N PRO A 152 7.78 16.62 -12.45
CA PRO A 152 7.89 16.31 -13.88
C PRO A 152 8.99 15.31 -14.20
N LYS A 153 9.99 15.19 -13.32
CA LYS A 153 11.02 14.16 -13.45
C LYS A 153 10.48 12.79 -13.04
N ILE A 154 9.73 12.70 -11.94
CA ILE A 154 9.09 11.45 -11.50
C ILE A 154 8.11 10.95 -12.57
N GLU A 155 7.24 11.80 -13.09
CA GLU A 155 6.26 11.43 -14.14
C GLU A 155 6.97 10.90 -15.39
N ARG A 156 7.99 11.60 -15.86
CA ARG A 156 8.77 11.19 -17.03
C ARG A 156 9.53 9.88 -16.81
N ASP A 157 10.16 9.72 -15.64
CA ASP A 157 11.03 8.58 -15.37
C ASP A 157 10.21 7.30 -15.10
N PHE A 158 8.94 7.43 -14.66
CA PHE A 158 8.12 6.30 -14.22
C PHE A 158 6.78 6.09 -14.96
N GLY A 159 6.34 7.04 -15.80
CA GLY A 159 5.08 6.90 -16.54
C GLY A 159 3.82 6.96 -15.67
N VAL A 160 3.89 7.70 -14.57
CA VAL A 160 2.77 7.97 -13.65
C VAL A 160 2.27 9.39 -13.83
N ASP A 161 0.99 9.62 -13.58
CA ASP A 161 0.38 10.95 -13.65
C ASP A 161 0.24 11.52 -12.23
N LEU A 162 0.97 12.59 -11.92
CA LEU A 162 0.86 13.26 -10.62
C LEU A 162 -0.17 14.38 -10.67
N VAL A 163 -1.28 14.19 -9.97
CA VAL A 163 -2.41 15.11 -9.99
C VAL A 163 -2.39 16.02 -8.77
N GLU A 164 -2.20 17.32 -9.01
CA GLU A 164 -2.41 18.36 -8.00
C GLU A 164 -3.89 18.76 -7.98
N GLU A 165 -4.62 18.35 -6.95
CA GLU A 165 -6.01 18.74 -6.77
C GLU A 165 -6.14 19.97 -5.88
N ALA A 166 -7.13 20.82 -6.20
CA ALA A 166 -7.44 22.03 -5.43
C ALA A 166 -6.24 22.97 -5.18
N GLY A 167 -5.27 23.01 -6.11
CA GLY A 167 -4.08 23.87 -6.04
C GLY A 167 -3.06 23.45 -4.97
N ARG A 168 -3.06 22.18 -4.56
CA ARG A 168 -2.15 21.64 -3.54
C ARG A 168 -0.95 20.95 -4.18
N THR A 169 0.24 21.46 -3.89
CA THR A 169 1.50 20.88 -4.35
C THR A 169 1.95 19.72 -3.50
N PHE A 170 2.61 18.70 -4.03
CA PHE A 170 3.10 17.59 -3.19
C PHE A 170 4.10 18.05 -2.13
N GLN A 171 4.06 17.44 -0.95
CA GLN A 171 5.05 17.70 0.10
C GLN A 171 6.39 17.05 -0.25
N PRO A 172 7.53 17.64 0.18
CA PRO A 172 8.86 17.05 0.02
C PRO A 172 8.97 15.58 0.44
N GLU A 173 8.41 15.18 1.58
CA GLU A 173 8.49 13.79 2.02
C GLU A 173 7.64 12.85 1.16
N MET A 174 6.47 13.31 0.66
CA MET A 174 5.63 12.54 -0.26
C MET A 174 6.39 12.21 -1.55
N LEU A 175 7.02 13.22 -2.15
CA LEU A 175 7.77 13.04 -3.39
C LEU A 175 8.99 12.13 -3.19
N ARG A 176 9.68 12.24 -2.05
CA ARG A 176 10.80 11.33 -1.73
C ARG A 176 10.33 9.89 -1.57
N ALA A 177 9.30 9.66 -0.75
CA ALA A 177 8.78 8.31 -0.53
C ALA A 177 8.23 7.69 -1.82
N LEU A 178 7.57 8.50 -2.65
CA LEU A 178 7.08 8.07 -3.95
C LEU A 178 8.22 7.73 -4.92
N ASP A 179 9.18 8.63 -5.09
CA ASP A 179 10.34 8.42 -5.96
C ASP A 179 11.08 7.14 -5.56
N GLU A 180 11.32 6.97 -4.26
CA GLU A 180 11.99 5.78 -3.71
C GLU A 180 11.19 4.50 -3.94
N ALA A 181 9.87 4.51 -3.69
CA ALA A 181 9.00 3.36 -3.96
C ALA A 181 8.98 2.97 -5.45
N LEU A 182 8.92 3.94 -6.36
CA LEU A 182 8.90 3.70 -7.80
C LEU A 182 10.23 3.13 -8.33
N HIS A 183 11.36 3.51 -7.73
CA HIS A 183 12.67 2.94 -8.03
C HIS A 183 12.79 1.48 -7.60
N LEU A 184 12.07 1.06 -6.55
CA LEU A 184 12.09 -0.32 -6.07
C LEU A 184 11.31 -1.29 -6.99
N LEU A 185 10.35 -0.78 -7.76
CA LEU A 185 9.60 -1.61 -8.70
C LEU A 185 10.48 -2.15 -9.82
N THR A 186 10.20 -3.37 -10.26
CA THR A 186 10.73 -3.95 -11.49
C THR A 186 10.15 -3.25 -12.72
N PRO A 187 10.79 -3.36 -13.90
CA PRO A 187 10.22 -2.85 -15.14
C PRO A 187 8.82 -3.41 -15.46
N ALA A 188 8.58 -4.70 -15.19
CA ALA A 188 7.30 -5.35 -15.43
C ALA A 188 6.20 -4.79 -14.52
N GLU A 189 6.49 -4.55 -13.24
CA GLU A 189 5.56 -3.93 -12.30
C GLU A 189 5.26 -2.48 -12.67
N ARG A 190 6.28 -1.71 -13.10
CA ARG A 190 6.09 -0.34 -13.59
C ARG A 190 5.13 -0.30 -14.79
N ALA A 191 5.29 -1.21 -15.75
CA ALA A 191 4.35 -1.32 -16.88
C ALA A 191 2.91 -1.65 -16.44
N ARG A 192 2.73 -2.35 -15.31
CA ARG A 192 1.39 -2.66 -14.77
C ARG A 192 0.71 -1.47 -14.12
N ILE A 193 1.47 -0.49 -13.62
CA ILE A 193 0.93 0.74 -13.01
C ILE A 193 0.92 1.94 -13.95
N GLU A 194 1.26 1.75 -15.23
CA GLU A 194 1.18 2.81 -16.24
C GLU A 194 -0.24 3.40 -16.31
N GLY A 195 -0.33 4.73 -16.31
CA GLY A 195 -1.61 5.47 -16.35
C GLY A 195 -2.37 5.49 -15.02
N VAL A 196 -1.84 4.91 -13.94
CA VAL A 196 -2.40 5.09 -12.59
C VAL A 196 -2.17 6.52 -12.15
N GLN A 197 -3.23 7.16 -11.68
CA GLN A 197 -3.16 8.53 -11.14
C GLN A 197 -2.65 8.50 -9.71
N ILE A 198 -1.71 9.39 -9.40
CA ILE A 198 -1.23 9.61 -8.04
C ILE A 198 -1.64 11.01 -7.63
N ALA A 199 -2.52 11.12 -6.63
CA ALA A 199 -3.09 12.38 -6.22
C ALA A 199 -2.84 12.67 -4.74
N ARG A 200 -2.66 13.95 -4.41
CA ARG A 200 -2.62 14.42 -3.03
C ARG A 200 -4.04 14.73 -2.55
N LEU A 201 -4.48 14.07 -1.48
CA LEU A 201 -5.79 14.32 -0.87
C LEU A 201 -5.71 15.33 0.28
N PRO A 202 -6.78 16.13 0.49
CA PRO A 202 -6.95 16.84 1.74
C PRO A 202 -7.20 15.88 2.90
N GLU A 203 -6.60 16.18 4.05
CA GLU A 203 -6.84 15.50 5.35
C GLU A 203 -8.34 15.38 5.72
N LEU A 204 -9.21 16.21 5.12
CA LEU A 204 -10.62 16.34 5.49
C LEU A 204 -11.61 15.47 4.69
N ASP A 205 -11.30 15.00 3.47
CA ASP A 205 -12.33 14.34 2.65
C ASP A 205 -12.68 12.91 3.15
N ARG A 206 -11.75 12.22 3.82
CA ARG A 206 -12.02 10.91 4.43
C ARG A 206 -12.78 10.98 5.75
N LEU A 207 -12.74 12.12 6.46
CA LEU A 207 -13.46 12.31 7.72
C LEU A 207 -14.98 12.40 7.53
N TYR A 208 -15.45 12.66 6.32
CA TYR A 208 -16.88 12.78 6.02
C TYR A 208 -17.61 11.44 5.83
N LEU A 209 -16.89 10.31 5.76
CA LEU A 209 -17.51 8.97 5.73
C LEU A 209 -17.86 8.42 7.13
N GLY A 210 -17.76 9.23 8.18
CA GLY A 210 -18.45 9.01 9.47
C GLY A 210 -17.91 7.88 10.37
N SER A 211 -16.86 7.17 9.99
CA SER A 211 -16.37 6.01 10.74
C SER A 211 -14.87 6.01 11.10
N TRP A 212 -14.05 6.84 10.46
CA TRP A 212 -12.60 6.83 10.67
C TRP A 212 -12.16 7.95 11.61
N ARG A 213 -11.48 7.59 12.71
CA ARG A 213 -10.77 8.57 13.53
C ARG A 213 -9.56 9.09 12.73
N PRO A 214 -9.14 10.38 12.88
CA PRO A 214 -7.94 10.91 12.22
C PRO A 214 -6.70 10.02 12.41
N SER A 215 -6.57 9.37 13.57
CA SER A 215 -5.47 8.46 13.91
C SER A 215 -5.52 7.09 13.20
N GLN A 216 -6.56 6.79 12.43
CA GLN A 216 -6.76 5.50 11.76
C GLN A 216 -6.76 5.63 10.23
N THR A 217 -6.67 6.85 9.70
CA THR A 217 -6.66 7.05 8.26
C THR A 217 -5.25 6.78 7.74
N PRO A 218 -5.05 5.79 6.84
CA PRO A 218 -3.73 5.50 6.30
C PRO A 218 -3.22 6.67 5.46
N TRP A 219 -1.90 6.86 5.41
CA TRP A 219 -1.33 7.98 4.67
C TRP A 219 -1.37 7.74 3.17
N THR A 220 -1.39 6.48 2.73
CA THR A 220 -1.75 6.12 1.35
C THR A 220 -3.07 5.35 1.29
N ALA A 221 -3.74 5.39 0.15
CA ALA A 221 -4.56 4.25 -0.26
C ALA A 221 -4.62 4.10 -1.78
N TYR A 222 -4.92 2.90 -2.22
CA TYR A 222 -5.38 2.65 -3.57
C TYR A 222 -6.91 2.67 -3.59
N VAL A 223 -7.49 3.50 -4.45
CA VAL A 223 -8.91 3.56 -4.71
C VAL A 223 -9.16 3.08 -6.14
N GLU A 224 -10.13 2.19 -6.29
CA GLU A 224 -10.68 1.81 -7.58
C GLU A 224 -11.47 2.99 -8.14
N HIS A 225 -10.78 4.00 -8.66
CA HIS A 225 -11.39 5.18 -9.27
C HIS A 225 -11.52 4.94 -10.78
N GLU A 226 -12.76 4.83 -11.26
CA GLU A 226 -13.10 4.68 -12.69
C GLU A 226 -12.28 3.58 -13.39
N LEU A 227 -11.70 3.89 -14.56
CA LEU A 227 -10.96 2.97 -15.43
C LEU A 227 -9.47 2.86 -15.07
N LEU A 228 -8.90 3.87 -14.41
CA LEU A 228 -7.45 4.05 -14.31
C LEU A 228 -6.87 3.63 -12.95
N GLY A 229 -7.72 3.53 -11.92
CA GLY A 229 -7.24 3.34 -10.55
C GLY A 229 -6.47 4.57 -10.06
N ARG A 230 -6.44 4.77 -8.74
CA ARG A 230 -5.87 5.98 -8.16
C ARG A 230 -5.15 5.67 -6.86
N VAL A 231 -3.93 6.15 -6.72
CA VAL A 231 -3.18 6.17 -5.47
C VAL A 231 -3.34 7.55 -4.85
N GLU A 232 -3.78 7.57 -3.60
CA GLU A 232 -4.06 8.79 -2.86
C GLU A 232 -3.07 8.95 -1.72
N LEU A 233 -2.37 10.08 -1.66
CA LEU A 233 -1.45 10.45 -0.58
C LEU A 233 -2.08 11.51 0.32
N SER A 234 -2.21 11.23 1.61
CA SER A 234 -2.85 12.09 2.60
C SER A 234 -1.86 12.98 3.33
N ASP A 235 -2.30 14.14 3.81
CA ASP A 235 -1.48 15.07 4.61
C ASP A 235 -1.26 14.61 6.05
N ILE A 236 -1.87 13.50 6.48
CA ILE A 236 -1.80 13.02 7.86
C ILE A 236 -0.37 12.62 8.20
N VAL A 237 0.23 13.34 9.14
CA VAL A 237 1.50 12.96 9.76
C VAL A 237 1.15 12.16 11.03
N PRO A 238 1.25 10.81 11.04
CA PRO A 238 1.08 10.06 12.26
C PRO A 238 2.20 10.46 13.23
N GLU A 239 1.86 10.51 14.51
CA GLU A 239 2.70 11.08 15.57
C GLU A 239 3.97 10.27 15.92
N GLU A 240 4.39 9.27 15.14
CA GLU A 240 5.52 8.41 15.51
C GLU A 240 6.45 8.12 14.31
N ILE A 241 7.45 8.99 14.10
CA ILE A 241 8.55 8.84 13.11
C ILE A 241 9.78 8.19 13.77
N LEU A 242 9.57 7.17 14.60
CA LEU A 242 10.65 6.44 15.29
C LEU A 242 10.77 4.98 14.83
N TRP A 243 10.34 4.68 13.61
CA TRP A 243 10.50 3.40 12.96
C TRP A 243 10.91 3.60 11.51
N PHE A 244 11.50 2.56 10.92
CA PHE A 244 11.91 2.51 9.53
C PHE A 244 11.48 1.16 8.94
N VAL A 245 11.68 0.99 7.64
CA VAL A 245 11.49 -0.28 6.93
C VAL A 245 12.71 -0.56 6.07
N GLY A 246 12.97 -1.82 5.74
CA GLY A 246 14.15 -2.22 4.99
C GLY A 246 15.32 -2.62 5.87
N PRO A 247 16.45 -3.04 5.26
CA PRO A 247 17.66 -3.41 5.97
C PRO A 247 18.19 -2.28 6.87
N VAL A 248 18.79 -2.63 8.00
CA VAL A 248 19.32 -1.65 8.97
C VAL A 248 20.41 -0.73 8.39
N ASP A 249 21.13 -1.20 7.37
CA ASP A 249 22.19 -0.48 6.66
C ASP A 249 21.67 0.33 5.47
N ALA A 250 20.41 0.11 5.06
CA ALA A 250 19.69 0.88 4.06
C ALA A 250 18.26 1.23 4.53
N PRO A 251 18.11 1.87 5.70
CA PRO A 251 16.81 2.12 6.32
C PRO A 251 16.02 3.12 5.51
N ARG A 252 14.73 2.83 5.31
CA ARG A 252 13.81 3.64 4.51
C ARG A 252 12.71 4.21 5.38
N SER A 253 12.14 5.33 4.92
CA SER A 253 10.95 5.89 5.56
C SER A 253 9.80 4.87 5.54
N PRO A 254 9.04 4.69 6.62
CA PRO A 254 7.84 3.85 6.60
C PRO A 254 6.82 4.24 5.53
N ARG A 255 6.87 5.49 5.06
CA ARG A 255 6.06 5.97 3.94
C ARG A 255 6.32 5.22 2.65
N VAL A 256 7.55 4.75 2.44
CA VAL A 256 7.90 3.95 1.25
C VAL A 256 7.11 2.64 1.26
N LEU A 257 6.98 1.99 2.42
CA LEU A 257 6.14 0.80 2.57
C LEU A 257 4.68 1.12 2.25
N GLU A 258 4.12 2.19 2.82
CA GLU A 258 2.73 2.59 2.57
C GLU A 258 2.48 2.91 1.08
N VAL A 259 3.42 3.58 0.39
CA VAL A 259 3.31 3.80 -1.07
C VAL A 259 3.34 2.46 -1.80
N LEU A 260 4.28 1.57 -1.46
CA LEU A 260 4.40 0.27 -2.11
C LEU A 260 3.19 -0.63 -1.88
N GLU A 261 2.51 -0.54 -0.73
CA GLU A 261 1.26 -1.26 -0.51
C GLU A 261 0.17 -0.77 -1.47
N ALA A 262 0.03 0.54 -1.65
CA ALA A 262 -0.92 1.10 -2.60
C ALA A 262 -0.55 0.74 -4.05
N LEU A 263 0.73 0.81 -4.42
CA LEU A 263 1.23 0.40 -5.73
C LEU A 263 1.07 -1.11 -5.96
N GLY A 264 1.25 -1.94 -4.94
CA GLY A 264 1.03 -3.38 -5.00
C GLY A 264 -0.42 -3.72 -5.32
N ARG A 265 -1.38 -3.02 -4.70
CA ARG A 265 -2.80 -3.14 -5.08
C ARG A 265 -3.02 -2.73 -6.54
N ALA A 266 -2.39 -1.64 -6.97
CA ALA A 266 -2.46 -1.22 -8.37
C ALA A 266 -1.85 -2.28 -9.33
N VAL A 267 -0.73 -2.91 -8.98
CA VAL A 267 -0.11 -3.99 -9.78
C VAL A 267 -1.06 -5.19 -9.90
N ALA A 268 -1.63 -5.62 -8.78
CA ALA A 268 -2.60 -6.72 -8.76
C ALA A 268 -3.84 -6.39 -9.61
N ASP A 269 -4.29 -5.14 -9.56
CA ASP A 269 -5.52 -4.69 -10.23
C ASP A 269 -5.35 -4.39 -11.74
N ALA A 270 -4.14 -4.47 -12.29
CA ALA A 270 -3.84 -4.04 -13.66
C ALA A 270 -4.68 -4.74 -14.75
N ASP A 271 -4.89 -6.06 -14.63
CA ASP A 271 -5.67 -6.80 -15.62
C ASP A 271 -7.16 -6.43 -15.57
N ARG A 272 -7.68 -6.22 -14.35
CA ARG A 272 -9.06 -5.74 -14.17
C ARG A 272 -9.23 -4.34 -14.73
N ARG A 273 -8.27 -3.42 -14.50
CA ARG A 273 -8.31 -2.07 -15.10
C ARG A 273 -8.40 -2.11 -16.62
N LYS A 274 -7.61 -2.96 -17.27
CA LYS A 274 -7.67 -3.15 -18.74
C LYS A 274 -9.06 -3.62 -19.19
N GLN A 275 -9.62 -4.63 -18.52
CA GLN A 275 -10.94 -5.15 -18.85
C GLN A 275 -12.05 -4.12 -18.61
N VAL A 276 -11.95 -3.32 -17.54
CA VAL A 276 -12.88 -2.24 -17.23
C VAL A 276 -12.80 -1.13 -18.29
N ALA A 277 -11.60 -0.79 -18.76
CA ALA A 277 -11.40 0.15 -19.87
C ALA A 277 -12.03 -0.35 -21.18
N GLU A 278 -11.79 -1.62 -21.53
CA GLU A 278 -12.40 -2.27 -22.70
C GLU A 278 -13.93 -2.30 -22.61
N LEU A 279 -14.47 -2.66 -21.43
CA LEU A 279 -15.91 -2.63 -21.18
C LEU A 279 -16.48 -1.22 -21.39
N GLY A 280 -15.78 -0.18 -20.93
CA GLY A 280 -16.16 1.21 -21.13
C GLY A 280 -16.24 1.60 -22.61
N GLU A 281 -15.27 1.19 -23.42
CA GLU A 281 -15.26 1.39 -24.86
C GLU A 281 -16.40 0.65 -25.56
N ARG A 282 -16.56 -0.65 -25.28
CA ARG A 282 -17.63 -1.49 -25.85
C ARG A 282 -19.01 -0.95 -25.49
N ARG A 283 -19.21 -0.49 -24.25
CA ARG A 283 -20.47 0.10 -23.81
C ARG A 283 -20.79 1.41 -24.55
N ARG A 284 -19.79 2.27 -24.78
CA ARG A 284 -19.99 3.49 -25.59
C ARG A 284 -20.39 3.16 -27.02
N ALA A 285 -19.70 2.19 -27.64
CA ALA A 285 -20.06 1.71 -28.98
C ALA A 285 -21.47 1.10 -29.03
N HIS A 286 -21.83 0.31 -28.02
CA HIS A 286 -23.15 -0.29 -27.88
C HIS A 286 -24.26 0.77 -27.79
N ILE A 287 -24.07 1.82 -26.99
CA ILE A 287 -25.02 2.94 -26.86
C ILE A 287 -25.20 3.64 -28.21
N ALA A 288 -24.11 4.01 -28.88
CA ALA A 288 -24.17 4.65 -30.19
C ALA A 288 -24.92 3.76 -31.22
N ARG A 289 -24.65 2.44 -31.22
CA ARG A 289 -25.33 1.50 -32.10
C ARG A 289 -26.82 1.36 -31.77
N HIS A 290 -27.18 1.41 -30.48
CA HIS A 290 -28.57 1.39 -30.04
C HIS A 290 -29.34 2.59 -30.62
N GLU A 291 -28.77 3.79 -30.54
CA GLU A 291 -29.37 5.01 -31.08
C GLU A 291 -29.60 4.92 -32.60
N GLU A 292 -28.63 4.38 -33.35
CA GLU A 292 -28.77 4.11 -34.78
C GLU A 292 -29.90 3.11 -35.08
N LEU A 293 -29.99 2.03 -34.30
CA LEU A 293 -31.02 1.00 -34.46
C LEU A 293 -32.41 1.52 -34.12
N THR A 294 -32.54 2.36 -33.10
CA THR A 294 -33.81 3.04 -32.77
C THR A 294 -34.26 3.93 -33.92
N ALA A 295 -33.36 4.75 -34.46
CA ALA A 295 -33.67 5.61 -35.61
C ALA A 295 -34.06 4.79 -36.86
N TRP A 296 -33.37 3.67 -37.12
CA TRP A 296 -33.73 2.77 -38.21
C TRP A 296 -35.08 2.11 -38.00
N TYR A 297 -35.37 1.65 -36.78
CA TYR A 297 -36.66 1.03 -36.43
C TYR A 297 -37.83 2.01 -36.62
N ASP A 298 -37.67 3.26 -36.20
CA ASP A 298 -38.68 4.31 -36.37
C ASP A 298 -38.92 4.62 -37.85
N ALA A 299 -37.86 4.79 -38.63
CA ALA A 299 -37.95 5.00 -40.07
C ALA A 299 -38.61 3.81 -40.80
N PHE A 300 -38.28 2.58 -40.40
CA PHE A 300 -38.92 1.36 -40.91
C PHE A 300 -40.42 1.35 -40.61
N THR A 301 -40.80 1.71 -39.39
CA THR A 301 -42.21 1.75 -38.94
C THR A 301 -43.02 2.77 -39.76
N GLU A 302 -42.45 3.93 -40.07
CA GLU A 302 -43.11 4.92 -40.95
C GLU A 302 -43.28 4.41 -42.39
N LYS A 303 -42.26 3.74 -42.96
CA LYS A 303 -42.38 3.10 -44.28
C LYS A 303 -43.43 1.98 -44.30
N GLU A 304 -43.56 1.23 -43.21
CA GLU A 304 -44.56 0.19 -43.07
C GLU A 304 -45.99 0.77 -43.08
N LYS A 305 -46.20 1.88 -42.34
CA LYS A 305 -47.47 2.63 -42.37
C LYS A 305 -47.82 3.12 -43.78
N SER A 306 -46.82 3.57 -44.55
CA SER A 306 -47.02 4.05 -45.93
C SER A 306 -47.09 2.95 -46.99
N ARG A 307 -47.01 1.66 -46.60
CA ARG A 307 -47.03 0.49 -47.51
C ARG A 307 -45.97 0.54 -48.62
N ALA A 308 -44.75 1.00 -48.29
CA ALA A 308 -43.65 1.06 -49.26
C ALA A 308 -43.27 -0.35 -49.79
N PRO A 309 -42.81 -0.48 -51.05
CA PRO A 309 -42.29 -1.75 -51.57
C PRO A 309 -40.93 -2.11 -50.92
N GLY A 310 -40.57 -3.40 -50.90
CA GLY A 310 -39.24 -3.86 -50.44
C GLY A 310 -39.11 -4.16 -48.93
N LEU A 311 -40.16 -3.93 -48.13
CA LEU A 311 -40.12 -4.03 -46.65
C LEU A 311 -39.71 -5.40 -46.09
N LYS A 312 -39.91 -6.51 -46.82
CA LYS A 312 -39.64 -7.85 -46.32
C LYS A 312 -38.15 -8.09 -46.06
N ALA A 313 -37.28 -7.60 -46.95
CA ALA A 313 -35.83 -7.75 -46.79
C ALA A 313 -35.29 -6.84 -45.68
N GLU A 314 -35.74 -5.57 -45.65
CA GLU A 314 -35.36 -4.61 -44.62
C GLU A 314 -35.79 -5.08 -43.21
N ARG A 315 -36.99 -5.67 -43.07
CA ARG A 315 -37.45 -6.28 -41.81
C ARG A 315 -36.51 -7.36 -41.31
N LEU A 316 -36.03 -8.24 -42.20
CA LEU A 316 -35.13 -9.32 -41.82
C LEU A 316 -33.79 -8.78 -41.32
N GLN A 317 -33.24 -7.76 -41.99
CA GLN A 317 -32.00 -7.11 -41.58
C GLN A 317 -32.15 -6.41 -40.22
N LEU A 318 -33.26 -5.70 -40.00
CA LEU A 318 -33.56 -5.05 -38.72
C LEU A 318 -33.71 -6.08 -37.58
N GLN A 319 -34.38 -7.20 -37.83
CA GLN A 319 -34.49 -8.29 -36.85
C GLN A 319 -33.13 -8.90 -36.50
N GLN A 320 -32.26 -9.12 -37.49
CA GLN A 320 -30.90 -9.60 -37.27
C GLN A 320 -30.08 -8.61 -36.43
N ALA A 321 -30.12 -7.31 -36.78
CA ALA A 321 -29.37 -6.29 -36.06
C ALA A 321 -29.88 -6.10 -34.61
N LEU A 322 -31.18 -6.23 -34.36
CA LEU A 322 -31.73 -6.24 -33.00
C LEU A 322 -31.27 -7.46 -32.20
N ALA A 323 -31.24 -8.65 -32.82
CA ALA A 323 -30.76 -9.86 -32.15
C ALA A 323 -29.25 -9.79 -31.84
N GLU A 324 -28.45 -9.22 -32.74
CA GLU A 324 -27.03 -8.93 -32.50
C GLU A 324 -26.84 -7.94 -31.34
N GLN A 325 -27.67 -6.89 -31.27
CA GLN A 325 -27.66 -5.93 -30.18
C GLN A 325 -28.00 -6.59 -28.83
N GLU A 326 -29.04 -7.43 -28.77
CA GLU A 326 -29.41 -8.17 -27.56
C GLU A 326 -28.29 -9.13 -27.11
N ALA A 327 -27.64 -9.82 -28.05
CA ALA A 327 -26.52 -10.69 -27.75
C ALA A 327 -25.32 -9.93 -27.19
N GLU A 328 -24.99 -8.76 -27.75
CA GLU A 328 -23.91 -7.91 -27.25
C GLU A 328 -24.23 -7.35 -25.86
N GLN A 329 -25.47 -6.90 -25.60
CA GLN A 329 -25.88 -6.44 -24.27
C GLN A 329 -25.68 -7.54 -23.23
N LYS A 330 -26.10 -8.77 -23.55
CA LYS A 330 -25.88 -9.92 -22.66
C LYS A 330 -24.39 -10.18 -22.43
N ALA A 331 -23.56 -10.10 -23.47
CA ALA A 331 -22.12 -10.28 -23.32
C ALA A 331 -21.47 -9.20 -22.43
N LEU A 332 -21.95 -7.96 -22.49
CA LEU A 332 -21.51 -6.87 -21.61
C LEU A 332 -21.93 -7.13 -20.15
N ASP A 333 -23.16 -7.61 -19.93
CA ASP A 333 -23.67 -7.95 -18.60
C ASP A 333 -22.89 -9.12 -17.99
N ASP A 334 -22.61 -10.17 -18.77
CA ASP A 334 -21.80 -11.32 -18.34
C ASP A 334 -20.38 -10.89 -17.95
N LEU A 335 -19.74 -10.01 -18.74
CA LEU A 335 -18.42 -9.46 -18.43
C LEU A 335 -18.43 -8.59 -17.16
N LEU A 336 -19.47 -7.78 -16.97
CA LEU A 336 -19.62 -6.98 -15.75
C LEU A 336 -19.74 -7.87 -14.50
N ILE A 337 -20.51 -8.95 -14.58
CA ILE A 337 -20.63 -9.94 -13.50
C ILE A 337 -19.26 -10.53 -13.18
N GLU A 338 -18.50 -10.96 -14.20
CA GLU A 338 -17.14 -11.51 -14.03
C GLU A 338 -16.21 -10.51 -13.33
N LEU A 339 -16.21 -9.25 -13.75
CA LEU A 339 -15.40 -8.19 -13.15
C LEU A 339 -15.75 -7.90 -11.70
N THR A 340 -17.02 -8.05 -11.33
CA THR A 340 -17.46 -7.87 -9.94
C THR A 340 -17.13 -9.05 -9.03
N ALA A 341 -16.76 -10.22 -9.58
CA ALA A 341 -16.60 -11.45 -8.84
C ALA A 341 -15.36 -11.52 -7.91
N ARG A 342 -14.59 -10.42 -7.73
CA ARG A 342 -13.42 -10.30 -6.84
C ARG A 342 -12.42 -11.48 -6.92
N ASN A 343 -12.28 -12.08 -8.10
CA ASN A 343 -11.35 -13.18 -8.34
C ASN A 343 -10.10 -12.65 -9.03
N ASN A 344 -9.10 -12.24 -8.25
CA ASN A 344 -7.82 -11.82 -8.81
C ASN A 344 -6.87 -13.05 -8.93
N PRO A 345 -6.49 -13.48 -10.15
CA PRO A 345 -5.65 -14.66 -10.34
C PRO A 345 -4.26 -14.54 -9.70
N MET A 346 -3.69 -13.33 -9.65
CA MET A 346 -2.39 -13.07 -9.03
C MET A 346 -2.48 -13.30 -7.52
N ILE A 347 -3.50 -12.73 -6.86
CA ILE A 347 -3.74 -12.90 -5.43
C ILE A 347 -4.03 -14.37 -5.10
N GLN A 348 -4.86 -15.04 -5.91
CA GLN A 348 -5.16 -16.47 -5.71
C GLN A 348 -3.90 -17.34 -5.85
N SER A 349 -3.03 -17.04 -6.82
CA SER A 349 -1.75 -17.73 -7.01
C SER A 349 -0.85 -17.57 -5.79
N LEU A 350 -0.76 -16.36 -5.24
CA LEU A 350 0.00 -16.10 -4.02
C LEU A 350 -0.59 -16.86 -2.81
N MET A 351 -1.90 -16.79 -2.59
CA MET A 351 -2.54 -17.51 -1.47
C MET A 351 -2.33 -19.03 -1.56
N LYS A 352 -2.35 -19.57 -2.78
CA LYS A 352 -2.05 -20.99 -3.02
C LYS A 352 -0.61 -21.33 -2.67
N ALA A 353 0.35 -20.47 -3.03
CA ALA A 353 1.76 -20.66 -2.69
C ALA A 353 2.02 -20.55 -1.18
N ALA A 354 1.31 -19.64 -0.49
CA ALA A 354 1.38 -19.49 0.95
C ALA A 354 0.76 -20.66 1.74
N GLY A 355 -0.02 -21.52 1.08
CA GLY A 355 -0.70 -22.66 1.73
C GLY A 355 -1.89 -22.26 2.61
N GLY A 356 -2.41 -21.04 2.46
CA GLY A 356 -3.47 -20.48 3.30
C GLY A 356 -3.51 -18.95 3.22
N PRO A 357 -4.26 -18.28 4.12
CA PRO A 357 -4.20 -16.83 4.25
C PRO A 357 -2.76 -16.38 4.52
N VAL A 358 -2.27 -15.45 3.71
CA VAL A 358 -0.99 -14.78 4.00
C VAL A 358 -1.21 -13.91 5.23
N ALA A 359 -0.41 -14.13 6.27
CA ALA A 359 -0.35 -13.17 7.37
C ALA A 359 0.11 -11.84 6.77
N ALA A 360 -0.65 -10.75 6.95
CA ALA A 360 -0.39 -9.49 6.24
C ALA A 360 1.06 -9.02 6.39
N SER A 361 1.67 -9.29 7.52
CA SER A 361 3.07 -9.01 7.77
C SER A 361 3.45 -9.62 9.12
N PRO A 362 4.74 -9.89 9.42
CA PRO A 362 5.17 -10.00 10.82
C PRO A 362 4.79 -8.77 11.68
N PHE A 363 4.43 -7.65 11.04
CA PHE A 363 4.05 -6.40 11.67
C PHE A 363 2.54 -6.23 11.95
N THR A 364 1.65 -7.14 11.51
CA THR A 364 0.20 -7.02 11.78
C THR A 364 -0.43 -8.37 12.16
N SER A 365 -1.25 -8.39 13.21
CA SER A 365 -1.87 -9.60 13.78
C SER A 365 -3.37 -9.74 13.49
N GLU A 366 -3.91 -8.94 12.57
CA GLU A 366 -5.36 -8.88 12.30
C GLU A 366 -5.75 -9.61 11.02
N SER A 367 -7.02 -10.04 10.97
CA SER A 367 -7.64 -10.64 9.79
C SER A 367 -7.75 -9.60 8.67
N VAL A 368 -6.73 -9.51 7.84
CA VAL A 368 -6.68 -8.66 6.65
C VAL A 368 -7.35 -9.29 5.44
N SER A 369 -7.79 -8.48 4.47
CA SER A 369 -8.30 -9.00 3.20
C SER A 369 -7.17 -9.67 2.38
N PRO A 370 -7.48 -10.59 1.43
CA PRO A 370 -6.46 -11.15 0.54
C PRO A 370 -5.67 -10.09 -0.25
N GLU A 371 -6.33 -8.99 -0.63
CA GLU A 371 -5.72 -7.85 -1.31
C GLU A 371 -4.75 -7.09 -0.39
N GLU A 372 -5.12 -6.89 0.86
CA GLU A 372 -4.24 -6.31 1.88
C GLU A 372 -3.03 -7.20 2.13
N ALA A 373 -3.24 -8.50 2.29
CA ALA A 373 -2.16 -9.44 2.52
C ALA A 373 -1.19 -9.51 1.32
N PHE A 374 -1.72 -9.48 0.09
CA PHE A 374 -0.90 -9.36 -1.11
C PHE A 374 -0.10 -8.05 -1.11
N ALA A 375 -0.76 -6.91 -0.85
CA ALA A 375 -0.14 -5.60 -0.90
C ALA A 375 0.99 -5.44 0.12
N SER A 376 0.80 -5.91 1.35
CA SER A 376 1.81 -5.86 2.39
C SER A 376 2.97 -6.82 2.10
N ALA A 377 2.71 -8.02 1.57
CA ALA A 377 3.77 -8.93 1.16
C ALA A 377 4.57 -8.40 -0.05
N PHE A 378 3.89 -7.77 -1.00
CA PHE A 378 4.49 -7.08 -2.14
C PHE A 378 5.40 -5.94 -1.66
N ALA A 379 4.90 -5.09 -0.76
CA ALA A 379 5.68 -3.99 -0.23
C ALA A 379 6.91 -4.51 0.51
N LEU A 380 6.75 -5.51 1.39
CA LEU A 380 7.85 -6.09 2.15
C LEU A 380 8.89 -6.74 1.23
N TYR A 381 8.49 -7.44 0.17
CA TYR A 381 9.43 -8.01 -0.80
C TYR A 381 10.35 -6.94 -1.41
N HIS A 382 9.82 -5.75 -1.67
CA HIS A 382 10.55 -4.65 -2.29
C HIS A 382 11.40 -3.83 -1.31
N VAL A 383 10.93 -3.61 -0.07
CA VAL A 383 11.73 -2.86 0.93
C VAL A 383 12.72 -3.74 1.68
N ASP A 384 12.34 -4.97 2.03
CA ASP A 384 13.11 -5.90 2.84
C ASP A 384 12.84 -7.37 2.44
N PRO A 385 13.41 -7.85 1.32
CA PRO A 385 13.21 -9.22 0.88
C PRO A 385 13.73 -10.24 1.90
N ASP A 386 14.76 -9.91 2.69
CA ASP A 386 15.31 -10.80 3.71
C ASP A 386 14.34 -10.99 4.88
N ALA A 387 13.66 -9.92 5.32
CA ALA A 387 12.60 -10.02 6.32
C ALA A 387 11.43 -10.89 5.82
N LEU A 388 11.03 -10.73 4.54
CA LEU A 388 9.98 -11.58 3.96
C LEU A 388 10.42 -13.04 3.84
N LEU A 389 11.66 -13.30 3.43
CA LEU A 389 12.25 -14.64 3.34
C LEU A 389 12.24 -15.31 4.71
N TRP A 390 12.61 -14.59 5.76
CA TRP A 390 12.61 -15.10 7.12
C TRP A 390 11.20 -15.36 7.65
N ALA A 391 10.27 -14.43 7.44
CA ALA A 391 8.90 -14.55 7.95
C ALA A 391 8.07 -15.60 7.21
N THR A 392 8.17 -15.63 5.87
CA THR A 392 7.35 -16.45 4.97
C THR A 392 8.14 -16.87 3.72
N PRO A 393 9.02 -17.88 3.81
CA PRO A 393 9.88 -18.31 2.71
C PRO A 393 9.12 -18.67 1.42
N ALA A 394 7.93 -19.27 1.55
CA ALA A 394 7.10 -19.66 0.41
C ALA A 394 6.57 -18.45 -0.38
N VAL A 395 6.20 -17.37 0.32
CA VAL A 395 5.75 -16.11 -0.29
C VAL A 395 6.92 -15.41 -0.98
N HIS A 396 8.08 -15.35 -0.32
CA HIS A 396 9.30 -14.83 -0.95
C HIS A 396 9.65 -15.58 -2.24
N ALA A 397 9.68 -16.93 -2.19
CA ALA A 397 9.96 -17.75 -3.35
C ALA A 397 8.95 -17.55 -4.49
N TRP A 398 7.68 -17.30 -4.15
CA TRP A 398 6.66 -16.95 -5.14
C TRP A 398 7.00 -15.64 -5.84
N PHE A 399 7.36 -14.58 -5.12
CA PHE A 399 7.76 -13.29 -5.73
C PHE A 399 8.99 -13.45 -6.62
N THR A 400 10.02 -14.17 -6.15
CA THR A 400 11.22 -14.45 -6.96
C THR A 400 10.85 -15.18 -8.26
N THR A 401 9.93 -16.14 -8.23
CA THR A 401 9.58 -16.93 -9.42
C THR A 401 8.60 -16.20 -10.35
N TYR A 402 7.64 -15.48 -9.77
CA TYR A 402 6.55 -14.85 -10.51
C TYR A 402 6.98 -13.55 -11.19
N LEU A 403 7.85 -12.77 -10.54
CA LEU A 403 8.33 -11.49 -11.08
C LEU A 403 9.51 -11.66 -12.04
N ASP A 404 10.39 -12.64 -11.83
CA ASP A 404 11.50 -12.91 -12.77
C ASP A 404 11.04 -13.68 -14.04
N GLY A 405 9.83 -14.24 -14.00
CA GLY A 405 9.25 -15.04 -15.08
C GLY A 405 8.34 -14.27 -16.05
N GLN A 406 8.06 -12.98 -15.78
CA GLN A 406 7.34 -12.06 -16.68
C GLN A 406 8.32 -11.08 -17.31
#